data_AF-A0A8S0P6R2-F1
#
_entry.id   AF-A0A8S0P6R2-F1
#
_cell.length_a   1.000
_cell.length_b   1.000
_cell.length_c   1.000
_cell.angle_alpha   90.00
_cell.angle_beta   90.00
_cell.angle_gamma   90.00
#
_symmetry.space_group_name_H-M   'P 1'
#
loop_
_entity.id
_entity.type
_entity.pdbx_description
1 polymer ?
#
loop_
_entity_poly.entity_id
_entity_poly.type
_entity_poly.pdbx_seq_one_letter_code
_entity_poly.pdbx_strand_id
1 'polypeptide(L)'
;MLKQGLAICNGLTDPVIQYKAYTDFALSMKLITQSDFDSLNQLVPQCMQGIELCGNSSGPSSACSKAFDDCTDIFNRIVKINGQINYFDIRQQCPVGPPCYNFSNVPNFLNQESVRQALGVGDIKFVTCNLSVYDSLKTDWMKNYEVIIPALLENGVKLLVYAGEYDLICNWLGNSRWVDAMVWSGQKNFVSAPSIPFKVDEVEAGLQKSSGLLTFLKVHNADHWVPLDQPKASLEMIKRWLQGIPL
;
A
#
# COMPACT_ATOMS: atom_id res chain seq x y z
N MET A 1 -3.50 21.42 -21.95
CA MET A 1 -3.90 20.06 -21.49
C MET A 1 -3.69 19.99 -19.99
N LEU A 2 -4.74 19.74 -19.20
CA LEU A 2 -4.59 19.43 -17.78
C LEU A 2 -3.78 18.13 -17.67
N LYS A 3 -2.65 18.16 -16.95
CA LYS A 3 -1.90 16.95 -16.63
C LYS A 3 -2.70 16.19 -15.57
N GLN A 4 -3.43 15.17 -15.98
CA GLN A 4 -4.17 14.29 -15.06
C GLN A 4 -3.28 13.10 -14.72
N GLY A 5 -3.15 12.80 -13.43
CA GLY A 5 -2.40 11.66 -12.96
C GLY A 5 -2.81 11.25 -11.56
N LEU A 6 -2.68 9.96 -11.28
CA LEU A 6 -2.92 9.34 -9.98
C LEU A 6 -1.58 8.87 -9.41
N ALA A 7 -1.36 9.12 -8.12
CA ALA A 7 -0.24 8.56 -7.38
C ALA A 7 -0.78 7.72 -6.22
N ILE A 8 -0.35 6.46 -6.14
CA ILE A 8 -0.74 5.50 -5.08
C ILE A 8 0.51 5.11 -4.30
N CYS A 9 0.54 5.48 -3.02
CA CYS A 9 1.60 5.13 -2.07
C CYS A 9 1.16 3.90 -1.28
N ASN A 10 1.99 2.86 -1.21
CA ASN A 10 1.83 1.74 -0.28
C ASN A 10 0.34 1.30 -0.18
N GLY A 11 -0.29 1.10 -1.33
CA GLY A 11 -1.75 0.90 -1.40
C GLY A 11 -2.15 -0.56 -1.31
N LEU A 12 -3.40 -0.81 -0.92
CA LEU A 12 -4.11 -2.06 -1.16
C LEU A 12 -5.09 -1.84 -2.33
N THR A 13 -4.84 -2.49 -3.46
CA THR A 13 -5.52 -2.26 -4.74
C THR A 13 -6.03 -3.56 -5.36
N ASP A 14 -5.17 -4.59 -5.42
CA ASP A 14 -5.53 -5.96 -5.81
C ASP A 14 -5.25 -6.91 -4.65
N PRO A 15 -6.26 -7.23 -3.83
CA PRO A 15 -6.09 -8.11 -2.68
C PRO A 15 -5.63 -9.53 -3.07
N VAL A 16 -6.02 -10.06 -4.23
CA VAL A 16 -5.63 -11.42 -4.66
C VAL A 16 -4.12 -11.50 -4.81
N ILE A 17 -3.53 -10.54 -5.53
CA ILE A 17 -2.09 -10.53 -5.78
C ILE A 17 -1.31 -10.12 -4.52
N GLN A 18 -1.80 -9.11 -3.79
CA GLN A 18 -1.09 -8.56 -2.66
C GLN A 18 -1.07 -9.50 -1.45
N TYR A 19 -2.16 -10.22 -1.15
CA TYR A 19 -2.18 -11.17 -0.04
C TYR A 19 -1.28 -12.38 -0.29
N LYS A 20 -1.18 -12.85 -1.55
CA LYS A 20 -0.19 -13.87 -1.94
C LYS A 20 1.26 -13.43 -1.68
N ALA A 21 1.53 -12.12 -1.76
CA ALA A 21 2.88 -11.60 -1.59
C ALA A 21 3.35 -11.54 -0.13
N TYR A 22 2.46 -11.65 0.86
CA TYR A 22 2.85 -11.54 2.28
C TYR A 22 3.87 -12.60 2.69
N THR A 23 3.66 -13.87 2.34
CA THR A 23 4.56 -14.96 2.74
C THR A 23 5.92 -14.83 2.04
N ASP A 24 5.93 -14.52 0.74
CA ASP A 24 7.16 -14.28 -0.02
C ASP A 24 7.96 -13.09 0.51
N PHE A 25 7.27 -11.96 0.77
CA PHE A 25 7.90 -10.77 1.32
C PHE A 25 8.49 -11.07 2.69
N ALA A 26 7.70 -11.66 3.60
CA ALA A 26 8.15 -11.99 4.94
C ALA A 26 9.35 -12.95 4.94
N LEU A 27 9.38 -13.95 4.06
CA LEU A 27 10.52 -14.85 3.93
C LEU A 27 11.75 -14.12 3.40
N SER A 28 11.60 -13.29 2.36
CA SER A 28 12.70 -12.54 1.76
C SER A 28 13.33 -11.52 2.72
N MET A 29 12.50 -10.93 3.58
CA MET A 29 12.92 -9.99 4.62
C MET A 29 13.32 -10.68 5.92
N LYS A 30 13.37 -12.02 5.94
CA LYS A 30 13.77 -12.85 7.08
C LYS A 30 12.91 -12.67 8.34
N LEU A 31 11.64 -12.32 8.16
CA LEU A 31 10.63 -12.24 9.23
C LEU A 31 10.09 -13.61 9.61
N ILE A 32 10.18 -14.58 8.71
CA ILE A 32 9.71 -15.95 8.94
C ILE A 32 10.74 -16.95 8.43
N THR A 33 10.73 -18.16 8.96
CA THR A 33 11.56 -19.26 8.46
C THR A 33 10.93 -19.92 7.24
N GLN A 34 11.67 -20.81 6.56
CA GLN A 34 11.10 -21.63 5.48
C GLN A 34 9.95 -22.51 5.98
N SER A 35 10.04 -23.05 7.19
CA SER A 35 8.97 -23.88 7.77
C SER A 35 7.70 -23.07 8.06
N ASP A 36 7.86 -21.83 8.51
CA ASP A 36 6.74 -20.91 8.70
C ASP A 36 6.10 -20.55 7.36
N PHE A 37 6.93 -20.26 6.34
CA PHE A 37 6.47 -20.00 4.97
C PHE A 37 5.64 -21.17 4.41
N ASP A 38 6.13 -22.40 4.52
CA ASP A 38 5.45 -23.59 4.02
C ASP A 38 4.09 -23.78 4.74
N SER A 39 4.05 -23.50 6.04
CA SER A 39 2.84 -23.60 6.88
C SER A 39 1.83 -22.50 6.55
N LEU A 40 2.28 -21.24 6.41
CA LEU A 40 1.42 -20.10 6.10
C LEU A 40 0.85 -20.19 4.68
N ASN A 41 1.62 -20.72 3.72
CA ASN A 41 1.14 -20.91 2.35
C ASN A 41 0.01 -21.94 2.24
N GLN A 42 -0.20 -22.82 3.22
CA GLN A 42 -1.38 -23.68 3.25
C GLN A 42 -2.69 -22.89 3.44
N LEU A 43 -2.62 -21.69 4.01
CA LEU A 43 -3.77 -20.81 4.23
C LEU A 43 -4.12 -19.97 2.99
N VAL A 44 -3.15 -19.75 2.10
CA VAL A 44 -3.31 -18.90 0.91
C VAL A 44 -4.44 -19.35 0.00
N PRO A 45 -4.61 -20.64 -0.36
CA PRO A 45 -5.71 -21.08 -1.22
C PRO A 45 -7.11 -20.69 -0.70
N GLN A 46 -7.34 -20.86 0.61
CA GLN A 46 -8.61 -20.49 1.23
C GLN A 46 -8.86 -18.97 1.18
N CYS A 47 -7.82 -18.18 1.49
CA CYS A 47 -7.88 -16.72 1.35
C CYS A 47 -8.23 -16.30 -0.09
N MET A 48 -7.56 -16.88 -1.10
CA MET A 48 -7.80 -16.55 -2.51
C MET A 48 -9.21 -16.89 -2.96
N GLN A 49 -9.71 -18.06 -2.57
CA GLN A 49 -11.09 -18.45 -2.86
C GLN A 49 -12.08 -17.48 -2.19
N GLY A 50 -11.81 -17.07 -0.95
CA GLY A 50 -12.62 -16.07 -0.26
C GLY A 50 -12.70 -14.74 -1.01
N ILE A 51 -11.54 -14.23 -1.47
CA ILE A 51 -11.47 -12.97 -2.23
C ILE A 51 -12.25 -13.08 -3.55
N GLU A 52 -12.12 -14.19 -4.28
CA GLU A 52 -12.88 -14.41 -5.52
C GLU A 52 -14.40 -14.41 -5.29
N LEU A 53 -14.85 -15.11 -4.24
CA LEU A 53 -16.26 -15.12 -3.86
C LEU A 53 -16.76 -13.74 -3.42
N CYS A 54 -15.93 -12.96 -2.73
CA CYS A 54 -16.23 -11.58 -2.38
C CYS A 54 -16.39 -10.70 -3.64
N GLY A 55 -15.46 -10.79 -4.59
CA GLY A 55 -15.48 -10.01 -5.83
C GLY A 55 -16.72 -10.28 -6.70
N ASN A 56 -17.26 -11.50 -6.65
CA ASN A 56 -18.49 -11.86 -7.38
C ASN A 56 -19.78 -11.36 -6.72
N SER A 57 -19.71 -10.71 -5.55
CA SER A 57 -20.88 -10.19 -4.84
C SER A 57 -21.18 -8.73 -5.21
N SER A 58 -22.47 -8.40 -5.38
CA SER A 58 -22.90 -7.04 -5.79
C SER A 58 -22.93 -6.00 -4.66
N GLY A 59 -22.20 -6.23 -3.55
CA GLY A 59 -22.26 -5.39 -2.36
C GLY A 59 -21.59 -6.02 -1.14
N PRO A 60 -21.79 -5.45 0.07
CA PRO A 60 -21.40 -6.10 1.32
C PRO A 60 -21.96 -7.53 1.40
N SER A 61 -21.11 -8.51 1.68
CA SER A 61 -21.51 -9.92 1.74
C SER A 61 -20.76 -10.69 2.84
N SER A 62 -21.36 -11.78 3.31
CA SER A 62 -20.71 -12.70 4.24
C SER A 62 -19.45 -13.33 3.64
N ALA A 63 -19.40 -13.50 2.31
CA ALA A 63 -18.21 -13.92 1.59
C ALA A 63 -17.06 -12.92 1.78
N CYS A 64 -17.33 -11.62 1.65
CA CYS A 64 -16.32 -10.58 1.91
C CYS A 64 -15.85 -10.54 3.36
N SER A 65 -16.76 -10.68 4.34
CA SER A 65 -16.36 -10.77 5.75
C SER A 65 -15.49 -11.99 6.02
N LYS A 66 -15.84 -13.15 5.46
CA LYS A 66 -15.06 -14.38 5.61
C LYS A 66 -13.69 -14.26 4.94
N ALA A 67 -13.64 -13.68 3.73
CA ALA A 67 -12.39 -13.41 3.03
C ALA A 67 -11.49 -12.48 3.86
N PHE A 68 -12.05 -11.43 4.45
CA PHE A 68 -11.33 -10.55 5.37
C PHE A 68 -10.67 -11.36 6.49
N ASP A 69 -11.46 -12.15 7.21
CA ASP A 69 -10.97 -12.88 8.38
C ASP A 69 -9.91 -13.95 7.99
N ASP A 70 -10.18 -14.74 6.95
CA ASP A 70 -9.27 -15.80 6.46
C ASP A 70 -7.92 -15.23 5.98
N CYS A 71 -7.95 -14.14 5.21
CA CYS A 71 -6.76 -13.54 4.64
C CYS A 71 -5.95 -12.75 5.66
N THR A 72 -6.62 -12.03 6.57
CA THR A 72 -5.92 -11.29 7.63
C THR A 72 -5.27 -12.22 8.64
N ASP A 73 -5.75 -13.47 8.81
CA ASP A 73 -5.06 -14.47 9.65
C ASP A 73 -3.62 -14.75 9.18
N ILE A 74 -3.36 -14.76 7.87
CA ILE A 74 -2.01 -14.94 7.31
C ILE A 74 -1.09 -13.81 7.81
N PHE A 75 -1.53 -12.56 7.61
CA PHE A 75 -0.80 -11.38 8.06
C PHE A 75 -0.60 -11.36 9.58
N ASN A 76 -1.67 -11.63 10.34
CA ASN A 76 -1.64 -11.63 11.81
C ASN A 76 -0.66 -12.67 12.35
N ARG A 77 -0.55 -13.84 11.72
CA ARG A 77 0.43 -14.87 12.10
C ARG A 77 1.88 -14.42 11.85
N ILE A 78 2.15 -13.75 10.72
CA ILE A 78 3.47 -13.18 10.44
C ILE A 78 3.86 -12.17 11.53
N VAL A 79 2.95 -11.24 11.85
CA VAL A 79 3.19 -10.24 12.91
C VAL A 79 3.40 -10.91 14.27
N LYS A 80 2.61 -11.95 14.58
CA LYS A 80 2.70 -12.69 15.85
C LYS A 80 4.02 -13.44 16.01
N ILE A 81 4.53 -14.10 14.96
CA ILE A 81 5.83 -14.81 14.97
C ILE A 81 6.96 -13.85 15.36
N ASN A 82 6.86 -12.58 14.95
CA ASN A 82 7.87 -11.55 15.18
C ASN A 82 7.68 -10.74 16.48
N GLY A 83 6.75 -11.14 17.36
CA GLY A 83 6.69 -10.61 18.72
C GLY A 83 6.40 -9.10 18.82
N GLN A 84 5.42 -8.61 18.04
CA GLN A 84 5.01 -7.19 17.96
C GLN A 84 5.91 -6.31 17.08
N ILE A 85 6.41 -6.86 15.97
CA ILE A 85 7.02 -6.06 14.92
C ILE A 85 6.07 -4.94 14.47
N ASN A 86 6.64 -3.76 14.18
CA ASN A 86 5.89 -2.68 13.55
C ASN A 86 5.62 -3.09 12.09
N TYR A 87 4.38 -3.42 11.76
CA TYR A 87 4.03 -3.84 10.40
C TYR A 87 3.98 -2.69 9.38
N PHE A 88 4.13 -1.44 9.84
CA PHE A 88 4.34 -0.31 8.95
C PHE A 88 5.82 -0.12 8.61
N ASP A 89 6.73 -0.50 9.52
CA ASP A 89 8.19 -0.53 9.32
C ASP A 89 8.81 -1.74 10.02
N ILE A 90 9.16 -2.77 9.25
CA ILE A 90 9.69 -4.03 9.78
C ILE A 90 11.08 -3.89 10.42
N ARG A 91 11.73 -2.74 10.32
CA ARG A 91 12.99 -2.44 11.02
C ARG A 91 12.75 -2.06 12.49
N GLN A 92 11.50 -1.81 12.88
CA GLN A 92 11.12 -1.31 14.20
C GLN A 92 10.21 -2.29 14.96
N GLN A 93 10.18 -2.14 16.28
CA GLN A 93 9.25 -2.83 17.17
C GLN A 93 8.06 -1.93 17.52
N CYS A 94 6.94 -2.55 17.86
CA CYS A 94 5.68 -1.87 18.18
C CYS A 94 5.18 -2.25 19.58
N PRO A 95 5.92 -1.89 20.65
CA PRO A 95 5.62 -2.34 22.01
C PRO A 95 4.30 -1.78 22.57
N VAL A 96 3.82 -0.66 22.03
CA VAL A 96 2.58 0.02 22.45
C VAL A 96 1.38 -0.35 21.58
N GLY A 97 1.57 -1.23 20.59
CA GLY A 97 0.57 -1.57 19.59
C GLY A 97 0.39 -0.49 18.51
N PRO A 98 -0.35 -0.82 17.43
CA PRO A 98 -0.60 0.10 16.33
C PRO A 98 -1.24 1.44 16.78
N PRO A 99 -0.89 2.56 16.12
CA PRO A 99 -0.16 2.64 14.87
C PRO A 99 1.36 2.52 14.99
N CYS A 100 1.93 2.21 16.17
CA CYS A 100 3.39 2.10 16.42
C CYS A 100 4.17 3.43 16.42
N TYR A 101 3.52 4.55 16.05
CA TYR A 101 4.09 5.90 16.07
C TYR A 101 3.24 6.81 16.95
N ASN A 102 3.89 7.82 17.55
CA ASN A 102 3.19 8.84 18.32
C ASN A 102 2.66 9.95 17.40
N PHE A 103 1.41 9.79 16.94
CA PHE A 103 0.70 10.83 16.19
C PHE A 103 -0.13 11.78 17.06
N SER A 104 -0.01 11.74 18.40
CA SER A 104 -0.86 12.51 19.31
C SER A 104 -0.79 14.03 19.12
N ASN A 105 0.32 14.55 18.59
CA ASN A 105 0.49 15.97 18.29
C ASN A 105 -0.57 16.49 17.32
N VAL A 106 -1.00 15.69 16.34
CA VAL A 106 -2.00 16.09 15.34
C VAL A 106 -3.38 16.31 15.96
N PRO A 107 -4.02 15.32 16.62
CA PRO A 107 -5.30 15.55 17.29
C PRO A 107 -5.19 16.56 18.43
N ASN A 108 -4.06 16.64 19.15
CA ASN A 108 -3.89 17.65 20.19
C ASN A 108 -3.92 19.08 19.63
N PHE A 109 -3.27 19.31 18.48
CA PHE A 109 -3.26 20.60 17.81
C PHE A 109 -4.62 20.91 17.16
N LEU A 110 -5.15 19.98 16.35
CA LEU A 110 -6.39 20.18 15.59
C LEU A 110 -7.63 20.31 16.48
N ASN A 111 -7.57 19.86 17.74
CA ASN A 111 -8.66 20.02 18.70
C ASN A 111 -8.58 21.27 19.58
N GLN A 112 -7.52 22.09 19.46
CA GLN A 112 -7.48 23.38 20.15
C GLN A 112 -8.63 24.27 19.67
N GLU A 113 -9.28 24.98 20.59
CA GLU A 113 -10.43 25.84 20.27
C GLU A 113 -10.05 26.90 19.23
N SER A 114 -8.90 27.55 19.39
CA SER A 114 -8.37 28.54 18.44
C SER A 114 -8.17 27.96 17.04
N VAL A 115 -7.67 26.73 16.94
CA VAL A 115 -7.44 26.05 15.65
C VAL A 115 -8.77 25.67 15.01
N ARG A 116 -9.74 25.16 15.79
CA ARG A 116 -11.08 24.80 15.28
C ARG A 116 -11.87 26.02 14.83
N GLN A 117 -11.76 27.13 15.56
CA GLN A 117 -12.33 28.42 15.16
C GLN A 117 -11.70 28.90 13.85
N ALA A 118 -10.37 28.84 13.73
CA ALA A 118 -9.66 29.24 12.52
C ALA A 118 -10.01 28.39 11.28
N LEU A 119 -10.24 27.09 11.45
CA LEU A 119 -10.66 26.18 10.38
C LEU A 119 -12.17 26.22 10.08
N GLY A 120 -12.97 26.86 10.93
CA GLY A 120 -14.43 26.96 10.74
C GLY A 120 -15.19 25.65 10.92
N VAL A 121 -14.67 24.70 11.71
CA VAL A 121 -15.28 23.36 11.88
C VAL A 121 -16.30 23.27 13.01
N GLY A 122 -16.60 24.39 13.68
CA GLY A 122 -17.55 24.46 14.79
C GLY A 122 -17.23 23.43 15.88
N ASP A 123 -18.24 22.67 16.30
CA ASP A 123 -18.13 21.71 17.42
C ASP A 123 -17.51 20.34 17.08
N ILE A 124 -17.09 20.14 15.83
CA ILE A 124 -16.53 18.87 15.37
C ILE A 124 -15.16 18.63 16.00
N LYS A 125 -15.00 17.48 16.66
CA LYS A 125 -13.72 17.01 17.20
C LYS A 125 -12.98 16.19 16.16
N PHE A 126 -11.70 16.50 15.97
CA PHE A 126 -10.82 15.72 15.14
C PHE A 126 -10.44 14.41 15.85
N VAL A 127 -10.54 13.30 15.13
CA VAL A 127 -9.99 11.99 15.50
C VAL A 127 -9.16 11.48 14.34
N THR A 128 -8.05 10.79 14.62
CA THR A 128 -7.14 10.31 13.56
C THR A 128 -7.81 9.27 12.67
N CYS A 129 -8.52 8.30 13.27
CA CYS A 129 -9.27 7.26 12.56
C CYS A 129 -10.62 7.06 13.26
N ASN A 130 -11.69 6.90 12.48
CA ASN A 130 -13.02 6.59 13.00
C ASN A 130 -13.31 5.09 12.84
N LEU A 131 -13.38 4.36 13.96
CA LEU A 131 -13.59 2.92 13.97
C LEU A 131 -14.98 2.50 13.43
N SER A 132 -16.00 3.34 13.60
CA SER A 132 -17.33 3.05 13.04
C SER A 132 -17.32 3.07 11.51
N VAL A 133 -16.55 3.99 10.90
CA VAL A 133 -16.35 4.01 9.44
C VAL A 133 -15.54 2.80 8.99
N TYR A 134 -14.48 2.46 9.72
CA TYR A 134 -13.68 1.26 9.47
C TYR A 134 -14.55 -0.01 9.46
N ASP A 135 -15.35 -0.23 10.52
CA ASP A 135 -16.22 -1.40 10.63
C ASP A 135 -17.28 -1.43 9.52
N SER A 136 -17.82 -0.27 9.14
CA SER A 136 -18.81 -0.15 8.06
C SER A 136 -18.23 -0.49 6.68
N LEU A 137 -16.91 -0.33 6.49
CA LEU A 137 -16.22 -0.61 5.23
C LEU A 137 -15.44 -1.94 5.26
N LYS A 138 -15.56 -2.76 6.31
CA LYS A 138 -14.82 -4.02 6.44
C LYS A 138 -15.06 -4.97 5.26
N THR A 139 -16.30 -5.06 4.76
CA THR A 139 -16.65 -5.91 3.59
C THR A 139 -16.16 -5.36 2.25
N ASP A 140 -15.63 -4.14 2.23
CA ASP A 140 -15.07 -3.51 1.03
C ASP A 140 -13.61 -3.93 0.79
N TRP A 141 -12.91 -4.30 1.87
CA TRP A 141 -11.47 -4.56 1.92
C TRP A 141 -10.96 -5.59 0.91
N MET A 142 -11.75 -6.63 0.65
CA MET A 142 -11.37 -7.74 -0.23
C MET A 142 -11.88 -7.59 -1.66
N LYS A 143 -12.42 -6.43 -2.01
CA LYS A 143 -12.81 -6.18 -3.41
C LYS A 143 -11.59 -5.77 -4.22
N ASN A 144 -11.53 -6.29 -5.45
CA ASN A 144 -10.50 -5.88 -6.40
C ASN A 144 -10.91 -4.55 -7.06
N TYR A 145 -10.16 -3.50 -6.77
CA TYR A 145 -10.36 -2.18 -7.37
C TYR A 145 -9.31 -1.83 -8.43
N GLU A 146 -8.28 -2.65 -8.63
CA GLU A 146 -7.33 -2.49 -9.73
C GLU A 146 -8.04 -2.40 -11.08
N VAL A 147 -9.16 -3.12 -11.25
CA VAL A 147 -9.94 -3.19 -12.49
C VAL A 147 -10.39 -1.85 -13.08
N ILE A 148 -10.41 -0.77 -12.29
CA ILE A 148 -10.75 0.58 -12.77
C ILE A 148 -9.55 1.30 -13.41
N ILE A 149 -8.33 0.91 -13.06
CA ILE A 149 -7.09 1.58 -13.43
C ILE A 149 -6.76 1.43 -14.92
N PRO A 150 -6.93 0.27 -15.58
CA PRO A 150 -6.70 0.14 -17.02
C PRO A 150 -7.47 1.19 -17.82
N ALA A 151 -8.75 1.40 -17.53
CA ALA A 151 -9.56 2.40 -18.22
C ALA A 151 -9.02 3.83 -18.03
N LEU A 152 -8.45 4.15 -16.86
CA LEU A 152 -7.80 5.45 -16.63
C LEU A 152 -6.54 5.61 -17.50
N LEU A 153 -5.70 4.57 -17.57
CA LEU A 153 -4.50 4.56 -18.43
C LEU A 153 -4.87 4.74 -19.91
N GLU A 154 -5.87 4.02 -20.41
CA GLU A 154 -6.32 4.16 -21.82
C GLU A 154 -6.88 5.56 -22.13
N ASN A 155 -7.39 6.28 -21.13
CA ASN A 155 -7.84 7.66 -21.25
C ASN A 155 -6.73 8.70 -21.03
N GLY A 156 -5.46 8.27 -20.97
CA GLY A 156 -4.32 9.18 -20.86
C GLY A 156 -4.02 9.66 -19.44
N VAL A 157 -4.68 9.11 -18.41
CA VAL A 157 -4.36 9.40 -17.01
C VAL A 157 -3.06 8.69 -16.66
N LYS A 158 -2.05 9.44 -16.20
CA LYS A 158 -0.78 8.84 -15.77
C LYS A 158 -0.95 8.14 -14.42
N LEU A 159 -0.29 7.01 -14.22
CA LEU A 159 -0.25 6.31 -12.92
C LEU A 159 1.18 6.21 -12.38
N LEU A 160 1.37 6.69 -11.16
CA LEU A 160 2.55 6.44 -10.34
C LEU A 160 2.14 5.53 -9.18
N VAL A 161 2.70 4.33 -9.11
CA VAL A 161 2.61 3.48 -7.92
C VAL A 161 3.97 3.49 -7.24
N TYR A 162 4.02 3.78 -5.96
CA TYR A 162 5.26 3.75 -5.21
C TYR A 162 5.07 3.10 -3.85
N ALA A 163 6.09 2.39 -3.39
CA ALA A 163 6.03 1.65 -2.15
C ALA A 163 7.37 1.69 -1.42
N GLY A 164 7.32 1.90 -0.11
CA GLY A 164 8.47 1.81 0.77
C GLY A 164 9.00 0.37 0.87
N GLU A 165 10.31 0.23 0.85
CA GLU A 165 11.02 -1.05 0.91
C GLU A 165 10.72 -1.89 2.16
N TYR A 166 10.42 -1.23 3.29
CA TYR A 166 10.29 -1.86 4.61
C TYR A 166 8.85 -1.88 5.17
N ASP A 167 7.85 -1.54 4.35
CA ASP A 167 6.44 -1.69 4.72
C ASP A 167 6.00 -3.17 4.60
N LEU A 168 5.39 -3.74 5.64
CA LEU A 168 4.80 -5.07 5.57
C LEU A 168 3.35 -5.03 5.11
N ILE A 169 2.51 -4.20 5.73
CA ILE A 169 1.05 -4.19 5.52
C ILE A 169 0.67 -3.87 4.08
N CYS A 170 1.46 -3.05 3.37
CA CYS A 170 1.26 -2.78 1.95
C CYS A 170 2.58 -2.90 1.17
N ASN A 171 3.27 -4.01 1.41
CA ASN A 171 4.63 -4.25 0.91
C ASN A 171 4.84 -3.99 -0.59
N TRP A 172 6.07 -3.56 -0.91
CA TRP A 172 6.46 -3.22 -2.29
C TRP A 172 6.38 -4.41 -3.24
N LEU A 173 6.57 -5.65 -2.76
CA LEU A 173 6.54 -6.84 -3.59
C LEU A 173 5.13 -7.10 -4.13
N GLY A 174 4.12 -7.02 -3.27
CA GLY A 174 2.72 -7.11 -3.66
C GLY A 174 2.33 -5.98 -4.60
N ASN A 175 2.77 -4.75 -4.31
CA ASN A 175 2.53 -3.61 -5.19
C ASN A 175 3.18 -3.78 -6.58
N SER A 176 4.43 -4.20 -6.65
CA SER A 176 5.12 -4.48 -7.92
C SER A 176 4.41 -5.56 -8.73
N ARG A 177 3.95 -6.63 -8.08
CA ARG A 177 3.31 -7.77 -8.75
C ARG A 177 1.98 -7.41 -9.37
N TRP A 178 1.12 -6.64 -8.69
CA TRP A 178 -0.17 -6.26 -9.28
C TRP A 178 0.03 -5.28 -10.44
N VAL A 179 1.00 -4.36 -10.33
CA VAL A 179 1.33 -3.43 -11.41
C VAL A 179 1.87 -4.17 -12.65
N ASP A 180 2.70 -5.20 -12.48
CA ASP A 180 3.16 -6.05 -13.58
C ASP A 180 2.03 -6.89 -14.21
N ALA A 181 1.08 -7.36 -13.38
CA ALA A 181 -0.03 -8.21 -13.80
C ALA A 181 -1.20 -7.45 -14.46
N MET A 182 -1.37 -6.17 -14.12
CA MET A 182 -2.42 -5.30 -14.64
C MET A 182 -2.48 -5.33 -16.17
N VAL A 183 -3.66 -5.61 -16.72
CA VAL A 183 -3.87 -5.75 -18.17
C VAL A 183 -4.28 -4.41 -18.77
N TRP A 184 -3.40 -3.86 -19.61
CA TRP A 184 -3.63 -2.62 -20.36
C TRP A 184 -2.79 -2.61 -21.64
N SER A 185 -3.03 -1.69 -22.56
CA SER A 185 -2.40 -1.65 -23.89
C SER A 185 -0.87 -1.61 -23.87
N GLY A 186 -0.27 -1.01 -22.83
CA GLY A 186 1.18 -0.92 -22.63
C GLY A 186 1.80 -2.01 -21.73
N GLN A 187 1.04 -2.99 -21.25
CA GLN A 187 1.53 -3.98 -20.27
C GLN A 187 2.81 -4.67 -20.73
N LYS A 188 2.86 -5.16 -21.98
CA LYS A 188 4.04 -5.87 -22.50
C LYS A 188 5.29 -4.99 -22.46
N ASN A 189 5.15 -3.71 -22.85
CA ASN A 189 6.26 -2.76 -22.81
C ASN A 189 6.67 -2.43 -21.38
N PHE A 190 5.72 -2.37 -20.44
CA PHE A 190 6.02 -2.19 -19.04
C PHE A 190 6.77 -3.38 -18.47
N VAL A 191 6.25 -4.61 -18.63
CA VAL A 191 6.87 -5.83 -18.09
C VAL A 191 8.30 -6.02 -18.61
N SER A 192 8.55 -5.70 -19.90
CA SER A 192 9.89 -5.77 -20.51
C SER A 192 10.80 -4.59 -20.19
N ALA A 193 10.30 -3.51 -19.59
CA ALA A 193 11.13 -2.36 -19.23
C ALA A 193 12.12 -2.74 -18.12
N PRO A 194 13.38 -2.28 -18.20
CA PRO A 194 14.36 -2.53 -17.15
C PRO A 194 14.00 -1.75 -15.88
N SER A 195 14.32 -2.33 -14.73
CA SER A 195 14.38 -1.58 -13.48
C SER A 195 15.65 -0.73 -13.47
N ILE A 196 15.53 0.57 -13.29
CA ILE A 196 16.65 1.53 -13.26
C ILE A 196 16.68 2.30 -11.94
N PRO A 197 17.87 2.76 -11.49
CA PRO A 197 17.99 3.59 -10.29
C PRO A 197 17.20 4.89 -10.39
N PHE A 198 16.40 5.19 -9.36
CA PHE A 198 15.87 6.52 -9.10
C PHE A 198 16.89 7.29 -8.25
N LYS A 199 17.42 8.39 -8.77
CA LYS A 199 18.48 9.17 -8.09
C LYS A 199 18.04 10.56 -7.69
N VAL A 200 18.46 10.95 -6.49
CA VAL A 200 18.28 12.28 -5.90
C VAL A 200 19.64 12.76 -5.41
N ASP A 201 20.12 13.87 -5.98
CA ASP A 201 21.47 14.39 -5.78
C ASP A 201 22.56 13.31 -5.98
N GLU A 202 22.48 12.59 -7.10
CA GLU A 202 23.36 11.47 -7.48
C GLU A 202 23.34 10.23 -6.58
N VAL A 203 22.58 10.25 -5.49
CA VAL A 203 22.38 9.10 -4.60
C VAL A 203 21.15 8.32 -5.03
N GLU A 204 21.28 7.00 -5.13
CA GLU A 204 20.14 6.11 -5.39
C GLU A 204 19.17 6.14 -4.21
N ALA A 205 17.94 6.60 -4.47
CA ALA A 205 16.85 6.70 -3.51
C ALA A 205 15.77 5.63 -3.75
N GLY A 206 15.89 4.84 -4.81
CA GLY A 206 14.95 3.78 -5.13
C GLY A 206 15.25 3.08 -6.45
N LEU A 207 14.41 2.13 -6.81
CA LEU A 207 14.40 1.45 -8.10
C LEU A 207 13.07 1.67 -8.78
N GLN A 208 13.10 2.22 -9.99
CA GLN A 208 11.91 2.48 -10.77
C GLN A 208 11.83 1.59 -12.01
N LYS A 209 10.60 1.35 -12.45
CA LYS A 209 10.26 0.69 -13.72
C LYS A 209 9.15 1.51 -14.36
N SER A 210 9.37 1.96 -15.60
CA SER A 210 8.48 2.91 -16.26
C SER A 210 8.26 2.53 -17.72
N SER A 211 7.02 2.66 -18.19
CA SER A 211 6.68 2.55 -19.61
C SER A 211 5.40 3.32 -19.92
N GLY A 212 5.47 4.22 -20.91
CA GLY A 212 4.34 5.05 -21.32
C GLY A 212 3.79 5.89 -20.16
N LEU A 213 2.57 5.58 -19.74
CA LEU A 213 1.83 6.31 -18.71
C LEU A 213 1.96 5.72 -17.30
N LEU A 214 2.67 4.60 -17.16
CA LEU A 214 2.78 3.85 -15.91
C LEU A 214 4.21 3.86 -15.39
N THR A 215 4.37 4.19 -14.11
CA THR A 215 5.62 4.09 -13.35
C THR A 215 5.38 3.37 -12.03
N PHE A 216 6.21 2.38 -11.75
CA PHE A 216 6.37 1.79 -10.42
C PHE A 216 7.70 2.25 -9.81
N LEU A 217 7.71 2.63 -8.53
CA LEU A 217 8.91 2.99 -7.78
C LEU A 217 8.96 2.28 -6.43
N LYS A 218 9.96 1.43 -6.23
CA LYS A 218 10.35 0.98 -4.89
C LYS A 218 11.25 2.06 -4.27
N VAL A 219 10.84 2.64 -3.15
CA VAL A 219 11.63 3.67 -2.45
C VAL A 219 12.48 3.01 -1.37
N HIS A 220 13.80 3.17 -1.49
CA HIS A 220 14.75 2.57 -0.56
C HIS A 220 14.66 3.22 0.81
N ASN A 221 14.92 2.44 1.87
CA ASN A 221 14.97 2.94 3.25
C ASN A 221 13.68 3.67 3.70
N ALA A 222 12.54 3.35 3.10
CA ALA A 222 11.23 3.92 3.43
C ALA A 222 10.25 2.85 3.92
N ASP A 223 9.35 3.26 4.81
CA ASP A 223 8.28 2.46 5.40
C ASP A 223 6.91 2.75 4.74
N HIS A 224 5.81 2.50 5.46
CA HIS A 224 4.45 2.79 5.01
C HIS A 224 4.20 4.29 4.70
N TRP A 225 4.84 5.20 5.44
CA TRP A 225 4.77 6.64 5.23
C TRP A 225 6.05 7.13 4.56
N VAL A 226 6.23 6.79 3.29
CA VAL A 226 7.41 7.16 2.50
C VAL A 226 7.87 8.62 2.67
N PRO A 227 6.98 9.65 2.73
CA PRO A 227 7.42 11.03 2.94
C PRO A 227 8.00 11.32 4.34
N LEU A 228 7.64 10.52 5.36
CA LEU A 228 8.16 10.66 6.71
C LEU A 228 9.61 10.15 6.78
N ASP A 229 9.88 8.99 6.18
CA ASP A 229 11.19 8.35 6.18
C ASP A 229 12.17 8.96 5.15
N GLN A 230 11.67 9.27 3.96
CA GLN A 230 12.46 9.76 2.83
C GLN A 230 11.89 11.08 2.29
N PRO A 231 11.85 12.16 3.09
CA PRO A 231 11.21 13.42 2.72
C PRO A 231 11.82 14.06 1.47
N LYS A 232 13.15 14.01 1.35
CA LYS A 232 13.87 14.57 0.19
C LYS A 232 13.55 13.79 -1.09
N ALA A 233 13.58 12.46 -1.02
CA ALA A 233 13.29 11.63 -2.18
C ALA A 233 11.83 11.72 -2.60
N SER A 234 10.92 11.74 -1.63
CA SER A 234 9.48 11.90 -1.87
C SER A 234 9.15 13.25 -2.51
N LEU A 235 9.79 14.33 -2.04
CA LEU A 235 9.62 15.66 -2.61
C LEU A 235 10.12 15.72 -4.06
N GLU A 236 11.29 15.13 -4.33
CA GLU A 236 11.84 15.12 -5.69
C GLU A 236 10.98 14.27 -6.64
N MET A 237 10.55 13.09 -6.18
CA MET A 237 9.63 12.21 -6.90
C MET A 237 8.34 12.95 -7.28
N ILE A 238 7.65 13.58 -6.32
CA ILE A 238 6.38 14.25 -6.60
C ILE A 238 6.57 15.49 -7.48
N LYS A 239 7.69 16.22 -7.34
CA LYS A 239 8.03 17.34 -8.24
C LYS A 239 8.19 16.87 -9.69
N ARG A 240 9.02 15.84 -9.92
CA ARG A 240 9.22 15.25 -11.26
C ARG A 240 7.90 14.76 -11.84
N TRP A 241 7.12 14.03 -11.04
CA TRP A 241 5.81 13.54 -11.40
C TRP A 241 4.86 14.65 -11.88
N LEU A 242 4.65 15.69 -11.07
CA LEU A 242 3.76 16.81 -11.37
C LEU A 242 4.24 17.62 -12.59
N GLN A 243 5.56 17.71 -12.77
CA GLN A 243 6.16 18.37 -13.93
C GLN A 243 6.14 17.47 -15.18
N GLY A 244 5.82 16.19 -15.06
CA GLY A 244 5.84 15.22 -16.15
C GLY A 244 7.25 14.93 -16.65
N ILE A 245 8.25 15.12 -15.79
CA ILE A 245 9.64 14.73 -16.01
C ILE A 245 9.76 13.26 -15.60
N PRO A 246 10.52 12.43 -16.33
CA PRO A 246 10.85 11.08 -15.86
C PRO A 246 11.40 11.11 -14.44
N LEU A 247 11.03 10.13 -13.61
CA LEU A 247 11.63 10.01 -12.28
C LEU A 247 13.13 9.74 -12.41
#